data_AF-X1SPR2-F1
#
_entry.id   AF-X1SPR2-F1
#
_cell.length_a   1.000
_cell.length_b   1.000
_cell.length_c   1.000
_cell.angle_alpha   90.00
_cell.angle_beta   90.00
_cell.angle_gamma   90.00
#
_symmetry.space_group_name_H-M   'P 1'
#
loop_
_entity.id
_entity.type
_entity.pdbx_description
1 polymer ?
#
loop_
_entity_poly.entity_id
_entity_poly.type
_entity_poly.pdbx_seq_one_letter_code
_entity_poly.pdbx_strand_id
1 'polypeptide(L)' 'MASLPIAAEFRKHGLETQVAEDVPAALSLALALAGDRDLICVTGSLFVIAEAIEQVNI' A
#
# COMPACT_ATOMS: atom_id res chain seq x y z
N MET A 1 4.77 6.55 -11.84
CA MET A 1 3.82 6.55 -13.01
C MET A 1 2.86 5.35 -13.01
N ALA A 2 3.22 4.16 -12.49
CA ALA A 2 2.32 2.99 -12.49
C ALA A 2 1.14 3.06 -11.50
N SER A 3 1.19 3.94 -10.49
CA SER A 3 0.16 4.05 -9.44
C SER A 3 -1.19 4.59 -9.94
N LEU A 4 -1.20 5.46 -10.95
CA LEU A 4 -2.44 6.05 -11.48
C LEU A 4 -3.32 5.05 -12.25
N PRO A 5 -2.80 4.22 -13.17
CA PRO A 5 -3.58 3.15 -13.80
C PRO A 5 -4.13 2.13 -12.78
N ILE A 6 -3.33 1.75 -11.78
CA ILE A 6 -3.74 0.81 -10.74
C ILE A 6 -4.88 1.39 -9.91
N ALA A 7 -4.76 2.66 -9.47
CA ALA A 7 -5.82 3.34 -8.74
C ALA A 7 -7.12 3.46 -9.55
N ALA A 8 -7.01 3.72 -10.86
CA ALA A 8 -8.18 3.73 -11.74
C ALA A 8 -8.86 2.35 -11.81
N GLU A 9 -8.09 1.26 -11.81
CA GLU A 9 -8.65 -0.10 -11.83
C GLU A 9 -9.42 -0.43 -10.55
N PHE A 10 -8.85 -0.16 -9.38
CA PHE A 10 -9.55 -0.34 -8.10
C PHE A 10 -10.87 0.45 -8.03
N ARG A 11 -10.90 1.68 -8.55
CA ARG A 11 -12.14 2.47 -8.61
C ARG A 11 -13.22 1.85 -9.50
N LYS A 12 -12.87 1.15 -10.58
CA LYS A 12 -13.86 0.41 -11.40
C LYS A 12 -14.55 -0.69 -10.60
N HIS A 13 -13.89 -1.21 -9.58
CA HIS A 13 -14.45 -2.20 -8.65
C HIS A 13 -15.12 -1.56 -7.42
N GLY A 14 -15.31 -0.24 -7.40
CA GLY A 14 -15.97 0.47 -6.30
C GLY A 14 -15.10 0.62 -5.05
N LEU A 15 -13.78 0.43 -5.17
CA LEU A 15 -12.84 0.56 -4.06
C LEU A 15 -12.24 1.96 -4.05
N GLU A 16 -12.22 2.57 -2.86
CA GLU A 16 -11.49 3.82 -2.65
C GLU A 16 -9.99 3.56 -2.63
N THR A 17 -9.21 4.49 -3.20
CA THR A 17 -7.76 4.35 -3.35
C THR A 17 -7.06 5.61 -2.91
N GLN A 18 -6.00 5.45 -2.12
CA GLN A 18 -5.08 6.52 -1.80
C GLN A 18 -3.72 6.21 -2.44
N VAL A 19 -3.10 7.22 -3.05
CA VAL A 19 -1.79 7.11 -3.67
C VAL A 19 -0.80 7.86 -2.79
N ALA A 20 0.23 7.16 -2.33
CA ALA A 20 1.36 7.75 -1.62
C ALA A 20 2.58 7.88 -2.55
N GLU A 21 3.54 8.71 -2.14
CA GLU A 21 4.74 9.01 -2.92
C GLU A 21 5.77 7.87 -2.89
N ASP A 22 5.87 7.16 -1.76
CA ASP A 22 6.82 6.07 -1.52
C ASP A 22 6.22 4.96 -0.63
N VAL A 23 7.00 3.90 -0.42
CA VAL A 23 6.58 2.73 0.38
C VAL A 23 6.41 3.09 1.86
N PRO A 24 7.33 3.82 2.53
CA PRO A 24 7.14 4.21 3.93
C PRO A 24 5.88 5.03 4.18
N ALA A 25 5.58 6.00 3.31
CA ALA A 25 4.36 6.80 3.40
C ALA A 25 3.10 5.94 3.17
N ALA A 26 3.13 5.05 2.18
CA ALA A 26 2.02 4.11 1.92
C ALA A 26 1.76 3.19 3.11
N LEU A 27 2.82 2.66 3.72
CA LEU A 27 2.73 1.74 4.85
C LEU A 27 2.23 2.45 6.11
N SER A 28 2.72 3.65 6.38
CA SER A 28 2.25 4.48 7.51
C SER A 28 0.75 4.79 7.39
N LEU A 29 0.31 5.14 6.18
CA LEU A 29 -1.11 5.36 5.89
C LEU A 29 -1.93 4.08 6.08
N ALA A 30 -1.46 2.94 5.57
CA ALA A 30 -2.15 1.66 5.71
C ALA A 30 -2.27 1.24 7.19
N LEU A 31 -1.20 1.42 7.98
CA LEU A 31 -1.20 1.13 9.43
C LEU A 31 -2.14 2.05 10.21
N ALA A 32 -2.24 3.32 9.84
CA ALA A 32 -3.17 4.26 10.48
C ALA A 32 -4.65 3.94 10.18
N LEU A 33 -4.93 3.26 9.07
CA LEU A 33 -6.27 2.90 8.63
C LEU A 33 -6.70 1.49 9.07
N ALA A 34 -5.74 0.57 9.20
CA ALA A 34 -6.00 -0.82 9.57
C ALA A 34 -6.46 -0.92 11.03
N GLY A 35 -7.55 -1.66 11.26
CA GLY A 35 -7.94 -2.06 12.62
C GLY A 35 -7.10 -3.23 13.15
N ASP A 36 -7.25 -3.53 14.44
CA ASP A 36 -6.46 -4.55 15.16
C ASP A 36 -6.43 -5.96 14.52
N ARG A 37 -7.40 -6.28 13.66
CA ARG A 37 -7.55 -7.59 13.01
C ARG A 37 -7.44 -7.53 11.48
N ASP A 38 -7.15 -6.36 10.92
CA ASP A 38 -7.01 -6.20 9.49
C ASP A 38 -5.63 -6.67 9.04
N LEU A 39 -5.53 -7.04 7.76
CA LEU A 39 -4.29 -7.48 7.14
C LEU A 39 -3.85 -6.46 6.10
N ILE A 40 -2.60 -6.02 6.19
CA ILE A 40 -1.97 -5.19 5.15
C ILE A 40 -1.27 -6.11 4.16
N CYS A 41 -1.76 -6.15 2.92
CA CYS A 41 -1.15 -6.92 1.84
C CYS A 41 -0.22 -6.02 1.01
N VAL A 42 1.09 -6.28 1.06
CA VAL A 42 2.09 -5.64 0.21
C VAL A 42 2.38 -6.54 -0.98
N THR A 43 2.24 -6.01 -2.21
CA THR A 43 2.38 -6.79 -3.46
C THR A 43 2.96 -5.97 -4.61
N GLY A 44 3.23 -6.63 -5.74
CA GLY A 44 3.64 -6.02 -7.00
C GLY A 44 5.12 -6.23 -7.35
N SER A 45 6.04 -5.99 -6.41
CA SER A 45 7.49 -6.13 -6.65
C SER A 45 8.22 -6.61 -5.41
N LEU A 46 9.23 -7.47 -5.59
CA LEU A 46 10.12 -7.90 -4.51
C LEU A 46 10.86 -6.75 -3.85
N PHE A 47 11.15 -5.66 -4.57
CA PHE A 47 11.79 -4.47 -4.01
C PHE A 47 10.83 -3.72 -3.06
N VAL A 48 9.57 -3.56 -3.46
CA VAL A 48 8.54 -2.94 -2.60
C VAL A 48 8.29 -3.80 -1.36
N ILE A 49 8.29 -5.12 -1.51
CA ILE A 49 8.14 -6.06 -0.39
C ILE A 49 9.35 -5.95 0.55
N ALA A 50 10.58 -5.94 0.04
CA ALA A 50 11.78 -5.80 0.86
C ALA A 50 11.78 -4.50 1.66
N GLU A 51 11.44 -3.38 1.02
CA GLU A 51 11.35 -2.06 1.68
C GLU A 51 10.26 -2.05 2.76
N ALA A 52 9.10 -2.64 2.50
CA ALA A 52 8.06 -2.77 3.52
C ALA A 52 8.49 -3.65 4.69
N ILE A 53 9.21 -4.76 4.43
CA ILE A 53 9.79 -5.61 5.48
C ILE A 53 10.79 -4.81 6.34
N GLU A 54 11.67 -4.03 5.71
CA GLU A 54 12.61 -3.18 6.44
C GLU A 54 11.89 -2.18 7.35
N GLN A 55 10.80 -1.57 6.90
CA GLN A 55 10.05 -0.57 7.68
C GLN A 55 9.26 -1.16 8.87
N VAL A 56 8.75 -2.40 8.77
CA VAL A 56 8.00 -3.04 9.89
C VAL A 56 8.90 -3.71 10.93
N ASN A 57 10.17 -3.93 10.61
CA ASN A 57 11.11 -4.70 11.43
C ASN A 57 12.04 -3.80 12.27
N ILE A 58 11.66 -2.52 12.46
CA ILE A 58 12.36 -1.50 13.24
C ILE A 58 11.66 -1.30 14.59
#